data_AF-A0A7T2YXP8-F1
#
_entry.id   AF-A0A7T2YXP8-F1
#
_cell.length_a   1.000
_cell.length_b   1.000
_cell.length_c   1.000
_cell.angle_alpha   90.00
_cell.angle_beta   90.00
_cell.angle_gamma   90.00
#
_symmetry.space_group_name_H-M   'P 1'
#
loop_
_entity.id
_entity.type
_entity.pdbx_description
1 polymer ?
#
loop_
_entity_poly.entity_id
_entity_poly.type
_entity_poly.pdbx_seq_one_letter_code
_entity_poly.pdbx_strand_id
1 'polypeptide(L)'
;MQRVTPAEPFNPDPDARYLRECSTPGPVYEPDAGGVPGGWLLAVLVVLVALAAVGCSQAGAQEPQPTAQEQRIARGAARACEGKTPVLLDGTYSCLKEIP
;
A
#
# COMPACT_ATOMS: atom_id res chain seq x y z
N MET A 1 -39.29 1.21 33.36
CA MET A 1 -38.33 1.52 32.27
C MET A 1 -37.93 0.21 31.61
N GLN A 2 -38.40 -0.04 30.39
CA GLN A 2 -38.12 -1.28 29.66
C GLN A 2 -36.80 -1.10 28.90
N ARG A 3 -35.76 -1.88 29.23
CA ARG A 3 -34.52 -1.90 28.46
C ARG A 3 -34.77 -2.65 27.16
N VAL A 4 -34.88 -1.92 26.06
CA VAL A 4 -34.88 -2.48 24.71
C VAL A 4 -33.42 -2.73 24.33
N THR A 5 -33.04 -3.99 24.18
CA THR A 5 -31.73 -4.35 23.62
C THR A 5 -31.84 -4.23 22.10
N PRO A 6 -31.05 -3.38 21.42
CA PRO A 6 -31.07 -3.32 19.96
C PRO A 6 -30.63 -4.67 19.38
N ALA A 7 -31.31 -5.13 18.34
CA ALA A 7 -31.05 -6.41 17.68
C ALA A 7 -29.72 -6.42 16.89
N GLU A 8 -29.12 -5.26 16.65
CA GLU A 8 -27.85 -5.11 15.96
C GLU A 8 -26.74 -4.67 16.93
N PRO A 9 -25.48 -5.11 16.71
CA PRO A 9 -24.34 -4.59 17.43
C PRO A 9 -24.32 -3.07 17.32
N PHE A 10 -24.11 -2.38 18.44
CA PHE A 10 -23.91 -0.94 18.45
C PHE A 10 -22.65 -0.63 17.65
N ASN A 11 -22.80 -0.12 16.43
CA ASN A 11 -21.67 0.37 15.64
C ASN A 11 -21.14 1.64 16.34
N PRO A 12 -19.92 1.64 16.90
CA PRO A 12 -19.37 2.79 17.61
C PRO A 12 -18.94 3.92 16.65
N ASP A 13 -19.06 3.70 15.33
CA ASP A 13 -18.74 4.69 14.31
C ASP A 13 -19.69 5.91 14.43
N PRO A 14 -19.14 7.12 14.72
CA PRO A 14 -19.94 8.34 14.85
C PRO A 14 -20.70 8.68 13.57
N ASP A 15 -20.18 8.33 12.39
CA ASP A 15 -20.83 8.64 11.11
C ASP A 15 -22.06 7.76 10.89
N ALA A 16 -21.98 6.48 11.26
CA ALA A 16 -23.11 5.56 11.20
C ALA A 16 -24.23 5.97 12.16
N ARG A 17 -23.88 6.56 13.31
CA ARG A 17 -24.83 7.14 14.26
C ARG A 17 -25.51 8.40 13.69
N TYR A 18 -24.74 9.31 13.09
CA TYR A 18 -25.26 10.53 12.49
C TYR A 18 -26.30 10.23 11.40
N LEU A 19 -26.01 9.28 10.51
CA LEU A 19 -26.95 8.88 9.45
C LEU A 19 -28.27 8.31 9.99
N ARG A 20 -28.24 7.58 11.11
CA ARG A 20 -29.45 7.09 11.78
C ARG A 20 -30.25 8.24 12.39
N GLU A 21 -29.59 9.15 13.11
CA GLU A 21 -30.22 10.31 13.73
C GLU A 21 -30.87 11.22 12.66
N CYS A 22 -30.20 11.46 11.53
CA CYS A 22 -30.75 12.19 10.37
C CYS A 22 -31.99 11.53 9.73
N SER A 23 -32.10 10.20 9.80
CA SER A 23 -33.26 9.46 9.24
C SER A 23 -34.50 9.53 10.12
N THR A 24 -34.35 9.97 11.38
CA THR A 24 -35.45 10.12 12.34
C THR A 24 -35.96 11.57 12.33
N PRO A 25 -37.28 11.80 12.30
CA PRO A 25 -37.82 13.15 12.37
C PRO A 25 -37.55 13.78 13.75
N GLY A 26 -36.78 14.86 13.76
CA GLY A 26 -36.39 15.61 14.96
C GLY A 26 -35.20 16.54 14.68
N PRO A 27 -34.83 17.43 15.62
CA PRO A 27 -33.61 18.21 15.50
C PRO A 27 -32.41 17.27 15.53
N VAL A 28 -31.63 17.24 14.45
CA VAL A 28 -30.36 16.54 14.38
C VAL A 28 -29.33 17.37 15.12
N TYR A 29 -28.75 16.80 16.18
CA TYR A 29 -27.62 17.41 16.87
C TYR A 29 -26.35 17.01 16.14
N GLU A 30 -25.74 17.95 15.41
CA GLU A 30 -24.36 17.75 14.95
C GLU A 30 -23.48 17.63 16.19
N PRO A 31 -22.68 16.56 16.33
CA PRO A 31 -21.71 16.49 17.41
C PRO A 31 -20.79 17.70 17.30
N ASP A 32 -20.70 18.49 18.37
CA ASP A 32 -19.71 19.56 18.46
C ASP A 32 -18.35 18.98 18.06
N ALA A 33 -17.63 19.65 17.16
CA ALA A 33 -16.23 19.37 16.85
C ALA A 33 -15.29 19.65 18.06
N GLY A 34 -15.84 19.60 19.28
CA GLY A 34 -15.23 19.87 20.56
C GLY A 34 -14.24 18.77 20.91
N GLY A 35 -13.04 18.88 20.37
CA GLY A 35 -11.91 18.05 20.79
C GLY A 35 -10.78 18.00 19.80
N VAL A 36 -11.03 18.34 18.53
CA VAL A 36 -9.99 18.30 17.49
C VAL A 36 -9.44 19.72 17.30
N PRO A 37 -8.24 20.04 17.82
CA PRO A 37 -7.65 21.35 17.57
C PRO A 37 -7.50 21.54 16.06
N GLY A 38 -7.87 22.71 15.53
CA GLY A 38 -7.91 22.96 14.07
C GLY A 38 -6.60 22.69 13.33
N GLY A 39 -5.47 22.60 14.05
CA GLY A 39 -4.17 22.21 13.51
C GLY A 39 -3.90 20.70 13.40
N TRP A 40 -4.79 19.83 13.90
CA TRP A 40 -4.55 18.38 13.92
C TRP A 40 -4.46 17.79 12.51
N LEU A 41 -5.41 18.17 11.64
CA LEU A 41 -5.40 17.74 10.24
C LEU A 41 -4.10 18.19 9.54
N LEU A 42 -3.68 19.44 9.79
CA LEU A 42 -2.43 19.97 9.25
C LEU A 42 -1.22 19.17 9.77
N ALA A 43 -1.18 18.85 11.06
CA ALA A 43 -0.12 18.03 11.64
C ALA A 43 -0.05 16.64 11.01
N VAL A 44 -1.20 15.98 10.82
CA VAL A 44 -1.29 14.68 10.14
C VAL A 44 -0.78 14.79 8.69
N LEU A 45 -1.19 15.83 7.96
CA LEU A 45 -0.75 16.05 6.58
C LEU A 45 0.76 16.29 6.49
N VAL A 46 1.32 17.10 7.40
CA VAL A 46 2.78 17.36 7.47
C VAL A 46 3.55 16.08 7.74
N VAL A 47 3.06 15.25 8.68
CA VAL A 47 3.67 13.94 8.99
C VAL A 47 3.64 13.04 7.75
N LEU A 48 2.50 12.92 7.07
CA LEU A 48 2.40 12.10 5.85
C LEU A 48 3.36 12.55 4.74
N VAL A 49 3.48 13.87 4.53
CA VAL A 49 4.42 14.42 3.55
C VAL A 49 5.87 14.12 3.94
N ALA A 50 6.22 14.27 5.23
CA ALA A 50 7.56 13.94 5.71
C ALA A 50 7.89 12.45 5.53
N LEU A 51 6.94 11.55 5.83
CA LEU A 51 7.13 10.10 5.59
C LEU A 51 7.33 9.80 4.10
N ALA A 52 6.55 10.42 3.21
CA ALA A 52 6.70 10.24 1.78
C ALA A 52 8.08 10.71 1.27
N ALA A 53 8.55 11.87 1.76
CA ALA A 53 9.86 12.40 1.40
C ALA A 53 11.01 11.52 1.89
N VAL A 54 10.93 11.01 3.12
CA VAL A 54 11.95 10.10 3.68
C VAL A 54 11.95 8.77 2.95
N GLY A 55 10.78 8.18 2.66
CA GLY A 55 10.66 6.92 1.94
C GLY A 55 11.16 6.99 0.48
N CYS A 56 10.90 8.10 -0.22
CA CYS A 56 11.38 8.29 -1.59
C CYS A 56 12.88 8.60 -1.66
N SER A 57 13.49 9.14 -0.61
CA SER A 57 14.93 9.44 -0.60
C SER A 57 15.82 8.18 -0.58
N GLN A 58 15.26 7.05 -0.13
CA GLN A 58 15.96 5.77 0.02
C GLN A 58 15.47 4.71 -0.97
N ALA A 59 14.49 5.05 -1.81
CA ALA A 59 14.19 4.31 -3.03
C ALA A 59 15.37 4.49 -3.98
N GLY A 60 16.42 3.68 -3.78
CA GLY A 60 17.50 3.54 -4.76
C GLY A 60 16.87 3.37 -6.14
N ALA A 61 17.43 4.06 -7.13
CA ALA A 61 16.96 4.00 -8.51
C ALA A 61 16.63 2.56 -8.87
N GLN A 62 15.35 2.28 -9.07
CA GLN A 62 14.87 0.94 -9.37
C GLN A 62 15.64 0.49 -10.61
N GLU A 63 16.45 -0.57 -10.47
CA GLU A 63 17.22 -1.09 -11.60
C GLU A 63 16.25 -1.26 -12.79
N PRO A 64 16.65 -0.85 -14.00
CA PRO A 64 15.76 -0.91 -15.15
C PRO A 64 15.20 -2.33 -15.23
N GLN A 65 13.88 -2.46 -15.13
CA GLN A 65 13.28 -3.79 -15.22
C GLN A 65 13.65 -4.38 -16.60
N PRO A 66 14.15 -5.62 -16.64
CA PRO A 66 14.50 -6.25 -17.89
C PRO A 66 13.26 -6.31 -18.78
N THR A 67 13.41 -5.86 -20.02
CA THR A 67 12.38 -5.90 -21.04
C THR A 67 11.84 -7.31 -21.21
N ALA A 68 10.62 -7.45 -21.72
CA ALA A 68 10.02 -8.77 -21.97
C ALA A 68 10.90 -9.64 -22.90
N GLN A 69 11.67 -9.00 -23.79
CA GLN A 69 12.62 -9.67 -24.66
C GLN A 69 13.84 -10.20 -23.87
N GLU A 70 14.46 -9.39 -23.02
CA GLU A 70 15.58 -9.82 -22.18
C GLU A 70 15.18 -10.97 -21.25
N GLN A 71 13.98 -10.93 -20.68
CA GLN A 71 13.45 -12.03 -19.87
C GLN A 71 13.29 -13.32 -20.67
N ARG A 72 12.84 -13.24 -21.93
CA ARG A 72 12.71 -14.42 -22.81
C ARG A 72 14.08 -15.01 -23.13
N ILE A 73 15.06 -14.16 -23.43
CA ILE A 73 16.43 -14.61 -23.73
C ILE A 73 17.06 -15.24 -22.49
N ALA A 74 16.92 -14.62 -21.31
CA ALA A 74 17.43 -15.16 -20.04
C ALA A 74 16.80 -16.54 -19.71
N ARG A 75 15.48 -16.69 -19.91
CA ARG A 75 14.79 -17.98 -19.73
C ARG A 75 15.25 -19.03 -20.74
N GLY A 76 15.50 -18.62 -21.99
CA GLY A 76 16.04 -19.51 -23.02
C GLY A 76 17.45 -20.00 -22.67
N ALA A 77 18.32 -19.09 -22.25
CA ALA A 77 19.68 -19.41 -21.82
C ALA A 77 19.68 -20.33 -20.58
N ALA A 78 18.80 -20.10 -19.62
CA ALA A 78 18.66 -20.96 -18.43
C ALA A 78 18.22 -22.39 -18.77
N ARG A 79 17.38 -22.57 -19.80
CA ARG A 79 16.98 -23.91 -20.28
C ARG A 79 18.09 -24.61 -21.06
N ALA A 80 18.90 -23.85 -21.81
CA ALA A 80 20.03 -24.40 -22.55
C ALA A 80 21.16 -24.88 -21.62
N CYS A 81 21.29 -24.27 -20.44
CA CYS A 81 22.29 -24.60 -19.43
C CYS A 81 21.68 -25.44 -18.28
N GLU A 82 21.28 -26.68 -18.55
CA GLU A 82 20.76 -27.58 -17.51
C GLU A 82 21.78 -27.74 -16.36
N GLY A 83 21.43 -27.23 -15.17
CA GLY A 83 22.28 -27.31 -13.97
C GLY A 83 23.52 -26.42 -13.99
N LYS A 84 23.61 -25.44 -14.89
CA LYS A 84 24.73 -24.49 -15.02
C LYS A 84 24.21 -23.05 -15.13
N THR A 85 25.02 -22.08 -14.74
CA THR A 85 24.65 -20.67 -14.85
C THR A 85 25.00 -20.15 -16.25
N PRO A 86 24.03 -19.65 -17.04
CA PRO A 86 24.32 -19.00 -18.31
C PRO A 86 24.97 -17.63 -18.08
N VAL A 87 26.19 -17.45 -18.59
CA VAL A 87 26.92 -16.17 -18.56
C VAL A 87 27.16 -15.70 -19.98
N LEU A 88 26.79 -14.46 -20.27
CA LEU A 88 27.04 -13.83 -21.56
C LEU A 88 28.51 -13.41 -21.65
N LEU A 89 29.31 -14.11 -22.45
CA LEU A 89 30.70 -13.76 -22.77
C LEU A 89 30.81 -13.48 -24.27
N ASP A 90 31.39 -12.32 -24.61
CA ASP A 90 31.66 -11.90 -25.99
C ASP A 90 30.45 -12.03 -26.94
N GLY A 91 29.24 -11.76 -26.43
CA GLY A 91 27.99 -11.86 -27.20
C GLY A 91 27.41 -13.26 -27.36
N THR A 92 28.02 -14.28 -26.74
CA THR A 92 27.54 -15.67 -26.72
C THR A 92 27.25 -16.16 -25.30
N TYR A 93 26.21 -16.97 -25.13
CA TYR A 93 25.90 -17.57 -23.82
C TYR A 93 26.79 -18.78 -23.58
N SER A 94 27.59 -18.74 -22.52
CA SER A 94 28.37 -19.87 -22.04
C SER A 94 27.74 -20.43 -20.76
N CYS A 95 27.73 -21.75 -20.60
CA CYS A 95 27.20 -22.40 -19.41
C CYS A 95 28.34 -22.67 -18.42
N LEU A 96 28.45 -21.85 -17.37
CA LEU A 96 29.48 -22.00 -16.35
C LEU A 96 28.95 -22.80 -15.15
N LYS A 97 29.82 -23.60 -14.52
CA LYS A 97 29.47 -24.38 -13.34
C LYS A 97 29.39 -23.51 -12.08
N GLU A 98 30.18 -22.44 -12.02
CA GLU A 98 30.25 -21.48 -10.92
C GLU A 98 30.25 -20.06 -11.50
N ILE A 99 29.67 -19.11 -10.78
CA ILE A 99 29.67 -17.69 -11.15
C ILE A 99 31.05 -17.14 -10.74
N PRO A 100 31.83 -16.52 -11.64
CA PRO A 100 33.11 -15.90 -11.31
C PRO A 100 32.95 -14.71 -10.35
#